data_AF-A0A1H8GXH7-F1
#
_entry.id   AF-A0A1H8GXH7-F1
#
_cell.length_a   1.000
_cell.length_b   1.000
_cell.length_c   1.000
_cell.angle_alpha   90.00
_cell.angle_beta   90.00
_cell.angle_gamma   90.00
#
_symmetry.space_group_name_H-M   'P 1'
#
loop_
_entity.id
_entity.type
_entity.pdbx_description
1 polymer ?
#
loop_
_entity_poly.entity_id
_entity_poly.type
_entity_poly.pdbx_seq_one_letter_code
_entity_poly.pdbx_strand_id
1 'polypeptide(L)'
;MIRNYFRTAFRNMLRNKYYTGIHVFGLGLGMACCLFIYLYIHFHLGFDRYHKDADCIYHIGYDLHMKETEHNGEASYAIYEA
;
A
#
# COMPACT_ATOMS: atom_id res chain seq x y z
N MET A 1 11.29 20.39 37.90
CA MET A 1 10.80 19.12 38.47
C MET A 1 10.67 17.98 37.46
N ILE A 2 10.27 18.23 36.20
CA ILE A 2 10.19 17.24 35.09
C ILE A 2 11.46 16.37 34.92
N ARG A 3 12.65 16.94 35.15
CA ARG A 3 13.93 16.22 35.05
C ARG A 3 14.01 15.00 35.98
N ASN A 4 13.38 15.07 37.17
CA ASN A 4 13.37 13.96 38.11
C ASN A 4 12.36 12.87 37.74
N TYR A 5 11.23 13.25 37.13
CA TYR A 5 10.24 12.31 36.60
C TYR A 5 10.80 11.53 35.41
N PHE A 6 11.47 12.21 34.47
CA PHE A 6 12.17 11.53 33.36
C PHE A 6 13.23 10.56 33.85
N ARG A 7 14.04 10.97 34.84
CA ARG A 7 15.06 10.11 35.43
C ARG A 7 14.46 8.87 36.11
N THR A 8 13.35 9.05 36.82
CA THR A 8 12.65 7.94 37.50
C THR A 8 11.99 7.00 36.51
N ALA A 9 11.31 7.54 35.48
CA ALA A 9 10.68 6.77 34.42
C ALA A 9 11.71 5.92 33.66
N PHE A 10 12.83 6.53 33.23
CA PHE A 10 13.88 5.82 32.51
C PHE A 10 14.49 4.69 33.33
N ARG A 11 14.73 4.93 34.63
CA ARG A 11 15.27 3.91 35.54
C ARG A 11 14.28 2.77 35.80
N ASN A 12 12.98 3.07 35.86
CA ASN A 12 11.94 2.06 36.01
C ASN A 12 11.78 1.22 34.73
N MET A 13 11.86 1.87 33.57
CA MET A 13 11.81 1.25 32.25
C MET A 13 12.98 0.28 32.02
N LEU A 14 14.19 0.66 32.45
CA LEU A 14 15.39 -0.17 32.46
C LEU A 14 15.35 -1.33 33.49
N ARG A 15 14.48 -1.27 34.50
CA ARG A 15 14.31 -2.37 35.48
C ARG A 15 13.38 -3.44 34.93
N ASN A 16 12.32 -3.04 34.21
CA ASN A 16 11.37 -3.93 33.55
C ASN A 16 11.64 -4.04 32.03
N LYS A 17 12.85 -4.49 31.68
CA LYS A 17 13.37 -4.52 30.29
C LYS A 17 12.55 -5.39 29.36
N TYR A 18 12.13 -6.57 29.81
CA TYR A 18 11.37 -7.53 28.98
C TYR A 18 9.99 -6.99 28.63
N TYR A 19 9.25 -6.53 29.64
CA TYR A 19 7.90 -6.00 29.44
C TYR A 19 7.92 -4.73 28.57
N THR A 20 8.82 -3.79 28.88
CA THR A 20 8.99 -2.59 28.07
C THR A 20 9.44 -2.94 26.64
N GLY A 21 10.36 -3.89 26.49
CA GLY A 21 10.87 -4.34 25.19
C GLY A 21 9.75 -4.82 24.26
N ILE A 22 8.88 -5.72 24.75
CA ILE A 22 7.77 -6.26 23.96
C ILE A 22 6.80 -5.14 23.54
N HIS A 23 6.44 -4.23 24.46
CA HIS A 23 5.54 -3.12 24.16
C HIS A 23 6.12 -2.15 23.13
N VAL A 24 7.37 -1.75 23.30
CA VAL A 24 8.04 -0.82 22.38
C VAL A 24 8.28 -1.46 21.03
N PHE A 25 8.67 -2.74 20.97
CA PHE A 25 8.81 -3.47 19.70
C PHE A 25 7.47 -3.64 18.99
N GLY A 26 6.42 -4.07 19.70
CA GLY A 26 5.10 -4.26 19.12
C GLY A 26 4.52 -2.95 18.56
N LEU A 27 4.61 -1.87 19.33
CA LEU A 27 4.20 -0.54 18.88
C LEU A 27 5.05 -0.03 17.72
N GLY A 28 6.37 -0.21 17.79
CA GLY A 28 7.29 0.20 16.73
C GLY A 28 7.04 -0.55 15.42
N LEU A 29 6.84 -1.86 15.49
CA LEU A 29 6.57 -2.70 14.32
C LEU A 29 5.21 -2.39 13.69
N GLY A 30 4.18 -2.17 14.52
CA GLY A 30 2.85 -1.76 14.04
C GLY A 30 2.89 -0.41 13.33
N MET A 31 3.60 0.57 13.90
CA MET A 31 3.80 1.89 13.29
C MET A 31 4.58 1.79 11.96
N ALA A 32 5.65 1.00 11.94
CA ALA A 32 6.44 0.79 10.72
C ALA A 32 5.59 0.14 9.61
N CYS A 33 4.79 -0.87 9.93
CA CYS A 33 3.92 -1.55 8.98
C CYS A 33 2.82 -0.60 8.44
N CYS A 34 2.21 0.19 9.32
CA CYS A 34 1.21 1.20 8.93
C CYS A 34 1.80 2.25 7.97
N LEU A 35 2.98 2.78 8.29
CA LEU A 35 3.68 3.72 7.42
C LEU A 35 4.07 3.11 6.07
N PHE A 36 4.48 1.84 6.07
CA PHE A 36 4.85 1.13 4.85
C PHE A 36 3.66 0.97 3.91
N ILE A 37 2.51 0.54 4.44
CA ILE A 37 1.26 0.40 3.68
C ILE A 37 0.80 1.77 3.17
N TYR A 38 0.84 2.80 4.00
CA TYR A 38 0.51 4.17 3.58
C TYR A 38 1.37 4.62 2.40
N LEU A 39 2.69 4.43 2.49
CA LEU A 39 3.61 4.82 1.43
C LEU A 39 3.38 4.02 0.15
N TYR A 40 3.09 2.72 0.27
CA TYR A 40 2.76 1.87 -0.87
C TYR A 40 1.50 2.35 -1.60
N ILE A 41 0.42 2.63 -0.86
CA ILE A 41 -0.82 3.15 -1.42
C ILE A 41 -0.60 4.52 -2.04
N HIS A 42 0.11 5.41 -1.35
CA HIS A 42 0.43 6.74 -1.85
C HIS A 42 1.23 6.68 -3.16
N PHE A 43 2.18 5.75 -3.26
CA PHE A 43 2.94 5.52 -4.49
C PHE A 43 2.04 5.02 -5.63
N HIS A 44 1.17 4.04 -5.35
CA HIS A 44 0.29 3.45 -6.36
C HIS A 44 -0.75 4.46 -6.89
N LEU A 45 -1.38 5.24 -6.00
CA LEU A 45 -2.33 6.29 -6.36
C LEU A 45 -1.65 7.52 -6.98
N GLY A 46 -0.37 7.73 -6.71
CA GLY A 46 0.42 8.80 -7.30
C GLY A 46 0.85 8.53 -8.75
N PHE A 47 0.82 7.28 -9.20
CA PHE A 47 1.28 6.88 -10.53
C PHE A 47 0.44 7.54 -11.65
N ASP A 48 -0.88 7.57 -11.50
CA ASP A 48 -1.79 8.20 -12.49
C ASP A 48 -1.71 9.74 -12.50
N ARG A 49 -1.09 10.34 -11.49
CA ARG A 49 -1.00 11.80 -11.32
C ARG A 49 0.30 12.42 -11.85
N TYR A 50 1.14 11.65 -12.53
CA TYR A 50 2.40 12.17 -13.10
C TYR A 50 2.19 13.08 -14.31
N HIS A 51 1.01 13.04 -14.94
CA HIS A 51 0.67 13.89 -16.08
C HIS A 51 0.04 15.22 -15.63
N LYS A 52 0.50 16.33 -16.22
CA LYS A 52 0.09 17.71 -15.87
C LYS A 52 -1.42 17.98 -15.98
N ASP A 53 -2.12 17.20 -16.81
CA ASP A 53 -3.56 17.29 -17.06
C ASP A 53 -4.25 15.92 -16.85
N ALA A 54 -3.86 15.18 -15.80
CA ALA A 54 -4.39 13.84 -15.51
C ALA A 54 -5.94 13.78 -15.35
N ASP A 55 -6.58 14.88 -14.92
CA ASP A 55 -8.04 15.00 -14.83
C ASP A 55 -8.74 15.00 -16.20
N CYS A 56 -8.01 15.27 -17.28
CA CYS A 56 -8.54 15.40 -18.64
C CYS A 56 -8.26 14.16 -19.52
N ILE A 57 -7.66 13.11 -18.96
CA ILE A 57 -7.31 11.89 -19.71
C ILE A 57 -8.49 10.91 -19.62
N TYR A 58 -9.23 10.79 -20.73
CA TYR A 58 -10.33 9.84 -20.86
C TYR A 58 -9.83 8.54 -21.52
N HIS A 59 -10.07 7.39 -20.88
CA HIS A 59 -9.81 6.08 -21.47
C HIS A 59 -10.97 5.68 -22.40
N ILE A 60 -10.72 5.61 -23.71
CA ILE A 60 -11.71 5.16 -24.68
C ILE A 60 -11.67 3.63 -24.72
N GLY A 61 -12.58 2.99 -23.98
CA GLY A 61 -12.77 1.54 -24.03
C GLY A 61 -13.67 1.18 -25.22
N TYR A 62 -13.13 0.45 -26.19
CA TYR A 62 -13.94 -0.15 -27.26
C TYR A 62 -14.44 -1.51 -26.77
N ASP A 63 -15.74 -1.64 -26.56
CA ASP A 63 -16.36 -2.94 -26.32
C ASP A 63 -16.61 -3.61 -27.68
N LEU A 64 -15.69 -4.48 -28.06
CA LEU A 64 -15.82 -5.30 -29.27
C LEU A 64 -16.78 -6.45 -28.95
N HIS A 65 -18.07 -6.24 -29.24
CA HIS A 65 -19.06 -7.32 -29.30
C HIS A 65 -18.73 -8.27 -30.46
N MET A 66 -17.87 -9.25 -30.20
CA MET A 66 -17.56 -10.33 -31.15
C MET A 66 -18.71 -11.33 -31.13
N LYS A 67 -19.35 -11.56 -32.29
CA LYS A 67 -20.57 -12.36 -32.43
C LYS A 67 -20.31 -13.87 -32.45
N GLU A 68 -19.10 -14.31 -32.77
CA GLU A 68 -18.67 -15.70 -32.68
C GLU A 68 -17.24 -15.78 -32.13
N THR A 69 -17.07 -16.56 -31.07
CA THR A 69 -15.77 -16.96 -30.53
C THR A 69 -15.62 -18.46 -30.72
N GLU A 70 -14.74 -18.92 -31.61
CA GLU A 70 -14.34 -20.33 -31.61
C GLU A 70 -13.44 -20.60 -30.40
N HIS A 71 -13.90 -21.51 -29.54
CA HIS A 71 -13.18 -21.94 -28.35
C HIS A 71 -12.32 -23.15 -28.70
N ASN A 72 -11.06 -22.92 -29.06
CA ASN A 72 -10.04 -23.97 -29.03
C ASN A 72 -9.20 -23.76 -27.76
N GLY A 73 -9.21 -24.76 -26.88
CA GLY A 73 -9.01 -24.69 -25.42
C GLY A 73 -7.67 -24.17 -24.87
N GLU A 74 -6.93 -23.33 -25.58
CA GLU A 74 -5.65 -22.78 -25.09
C GLU A 74 -5.46 -21.27 -25.28
N ALA A 75 -6.24 -20.59 -26.14
CA ALA A 75 -6.29 -19.12 -26.17
C ALA A 75 -7.46 -18.62 -27.03
N SER A 76 -8.18 -17.61 -26.57
CA SER A 76 -9.17 -16.90 -27.39
C SER A 76 -8.47 -15.82 -28.20
N TYR A 77 -8.52 -15.90 -29.53
CA TYR A 77 -8.04 -14.84 -30.42
C TYR A 77 -9.18 -14.32 -31.30
N ALA A 78 -9.19 -13.02 -31.53
CA ALA A 78 -10.16 -12.38 -32.42
C ALA A 78 -9.82 -12.73 -33.88
N ILE A 79 -10.76 -13.36 -34.58
CA ILE A 79 -10.69 -13.52 -36.04
C ILE A 79 -11.27 -12.27 -36.69
N TYR A 80 -10.47 -11.63 -37.54
CA TYR A 80 -10.91 -10.52 -38.39
C TYR A 80 -11.34 -11.14 -39.73
N GLU A 81 -12.63 -11.13 -40.05
CA GLU A 81 -13.10 -11.42 -41.40
C GLU A 81 -12.69 -10.26 -42.33
N ALA A 82 -11.91 -10.59 -43.36
CA ALA A 82 -11.54 -9.69 -44.45
C ALA A 82 -12.56 -9.76 -45.59
#